data_AF-A0A7X5TDN0-F1
#
_entry.id   AF-A0A7X5TDN0-F1
#
_cell.length_a   1.000
_cell.length_b   1.000
_cell.length_c   1.000
_cell.angle_alpha   90.00
_cell.angle_beta   90.00
_cell.angle_gamma   90.00
#
_symmetry.space_group_name_H-M   'P 1'
#
loop_
_entity.id
_entity.type
_entity.pdbx_description
1 polymer ?
#
loop_
_entity_poly.entity_id
_entity_poly.type
_entity_poly.pdbx_seq_one_letter_code
_entity_poly.pdbx_strand_id
1 'polypeptide(L)'
;MPYSDIYLYSPLSIKTVKEGHNRALLLQFILSEIFHALDAEKKEDPLEFVFSSPACFFPYDWSYEVGCLNKIGEHSKLLNHAFPKLHASTEAFENCLDDILTKVLARKKLHEPLPTEELLKDLNALYTHLEPFLIACKDSEDLLLFLFKNSEEIGELVNPENFHMLLKKMFPEGLEAISHLIRCEYQKRGFQSIMPEIDRILSHYEE
;
A
#
# COMPACT_ATOMS: atom_id res chain seq x y z
N MET A 1 5.89 -24.14 -14.26
CA MET A 1 6.77 -23.09 -14.84
C MET A 1 7.22 -22.19 -13.71
N PRO A 2 8.49 -21.79 -13.62
CA PRO A 2 8.93 -20.91 -12.54
C PRO A 2 8.28 -19.53 -12.74
N TYR A 3 7.76 -18.95 -11.67
CA TYR A 3 7.02 -17.67 -11.62
C TYR A 3 7.88 -16.42 -11.95
N SER A 4 8.99 -16.59 -12.68
CA SER A 4 10.01 -15.55 -12.92
C SER A 4 9.65 -14.52 -13.99
N ASP A 5 8.59 -14.74 -14.76
CA ASP A 5 8.35 -14.01 -16.00
C ASP A 5 7.26 -12.93 -15.89
N ILE A 6 6.67 -12.72 -14.70
CA ILE A 6 5.54 -11.81 -14.46
C ILE A 6 5.88 -10.34 -14.82
N TYR A 7 7.17 -9.99 -14.91
CA TYR A 7 7.58 -8.59 -14.98
C TYR A 7 8.71 -8.29 -15.97
N LEU A 8 8.93 -9.10 -17.01
CA LEU A 8 10.08 -8.96 -17.93
C LEU A 8 10.38 -7.53 -18.45
N TYR A 9 9.37 -6.67 -18.55
CA TYR A 9 9.53 -5.25 -18.95
C TYR A 9 8.81 -4.25 -18.02
N SER A 10 8.33 -4.70 -16.86
CA SER A 10 7.63 -3.81 -15.91
C SER A 10 8.64 -3.01 -15.07
N PRO A 11 8.32 -1.77 -14.66
CA PRO A 11 9.09 -1.06 -13.63
C PRO A 11 9.16 -1.85 -12.30
N LEU A 12 8.26 -2.82 -12.09
CA LEU A 12 8.27 -3.75 -10.96
C LEU A 12 8.93 -5.09 -11.28
N SER A 13 9.84 -5.15 -12.27
CA SER A 13 10.58 -6.38 -12.54
C SER A 13 11.42 -6.86 -11.37
N ILE A 14 11.51 -8.19 -11.20
CA ILE A 14 12.37 -8.79 -10.18
C ILE A 14 13.79 -8.21 -10.30
N LYS A 15 14.29 -8.03 -11.53
CA LYS A 15 15.59 -7.42 -11.78
C LYS A 15 15.65 -5.96 -11.28
N THR A 16 14.70 -5.13 -11.72
CA THR A 16 14.59 -3.71 -11.36
C THR A 16 14.46 -3.51 -9.84
N VAL A 17 13.62 -4.31 -9.19
CA VAL A 17 13.35 -4.25 -7.76
C VAL A 17 14.54 -4.76 -6.95
N LYS A 18 15.24 -5.82 -7.40
CA LYS A 18 16.49 -6.30 -6.78
C LYS A 18 17.61 -5.26 -6.84
N GLU A 19 17.66 -4.48 -7.90
CA GLU A 19 18.61 -3.35 -8.05
C GLU A 19 18.22 -2.15 -7.15
N GLY A 20 17.12 -2.25 -6.40
CA GLY A 20 16.66 -1.24 -5.45
C GLY A 20 15.83 -0.13 -6.07
N HIS A 21 15.55 -0.21 -7.37
CA HIS A 21 14.67 0.72 -8.06
C HIS A 21 13.20 0.43 -7.74
N ASN A 22 12.37 1.47 -7.77
CA ASN A 22 10.90 1.39 -7.69
C ASN A 22 10.32 0.73 -6.43
N ARG A 23 11.10 0.65 -5.33
CA ARG A 23 10.60 0.20 -4.01
C ARG A 23 9.39 1.00 -3.55
N ALA A 24 9.48 2.33 -3.67
CA ALA A 24 8.38 3.24 -3.35
C ALA A 24 7.14 2.96 -4.20
N LEU A 25 7.32 2.77 -5.51
CA LEU A 25 6.23 2.47 -6.43
C LEU A 25 5.54 1.15 -6.06
N LEU A 26 6.29 0.10 -5.70
CA LEU A 26 5.73 -1.15 -5.21
C LEU A 26 4.82 -0.94 -3.98
N LEU A 27 5.27 -0.15 -3.01
CA LEU A 27 4.49 0.17 -1.81
C LEU A 27 3.25 1.00 -2.15
N GLN A 28 3.35 1.96 -3.06
CA GLN A 28 2.21 2.74 -3.54
C GLN A 28 1.15 1.83 -4.18
N PHE A 29 1.56 0.89 -5.03
CA PHE A 29 0.62 -0.08 -5.62
C PHE A 29 -0.08 -0.91 -4.56
N ILE A 30 0.65 -1.48 -3.59
CA ILE A 30 0.05 -2.28 -2.53
C ILE A 30 -0.94 -1.45 -1.71
N LEU A 31 -0.56 -0.22 -1.31
CA LEU A 31 -1.43 0.68 -0.56
C LEU A 31 -2.67 1.09 -1.37
N SER A 32 -2.53 1.40 -2.66
CA SER A 32 -3.66 1.71 -3.53
C SER A 32 -4.67 0.58 -3.58
N GLU A 33 -4.23 -0.67 -3.69
CA GLU A 33 -5.15 -1.81 -3.70
C GLU A 33 -5.79 -2.05 -2.31
N ILE A 34 -5.12 -1.71 -1.20
CA ILE A 34 -5.76 -1.69 0.13
C ILE A 34 -6.87 -0.63 0.18
N PHE A 35 -6.61 0.57 -0.35
CA PHE A 35 -7.62 1.65 -0.38
C PHE A 35 -8.79 1.32 -1.32
N HIS A 36 -8.53 0.69 -2.46
CA HIS A 36 -9.60 0.19 -3.33
C HIS A 36 -10.44 -0.88 -2.64
N ALA A 37 -9.83 -1.78 -1.86
CA ALA A 37 -10.58 -2.74 -1.06
C ALA A 37 -11.47 -2.07 0.00
N LEU A 38 -10.96 -1.02 0.64
CA LEU A 38 -11.72 -0.20 1.60
C LEU A 38 -12.88 0.55 0.92
N ASP A 39 -12.66 1.15 -0.24
CA ASP A 39 -13.68 1.89 -0.99
C ASP A 39 -14.79 0.95 -1.53
N ALA A 40 -14.40 -0.21 -2.05
CA ALA A 40 -15.35 -1.25 -2.48
C ALA A 40 -16.22 -1.73 -1.30
N GLU A 41 -15.64 -1.85 -0.11
CA GLU A 41 -16.41 -2.18 1.11
C GLU A 41 -17.44 -1.10 1.42
N LYS A 42 -17.05 0.17 1.47
CA LYS A 42 -17.95 1.31 1.76
C LYS A 42 -19.10 1.46 0.78
N LYS A 43 -18.87 1.10 -0.48
CA LYS A 43 -19.87 1.13 -1.55
C LYS A 43 -20.80 -0.08 -1.53
N GLU A 44 -20.57 -1.01 -0.61
CA GLU A 44 -21.24 -2.32 -0.58
C GLU A 44 -21.08 -3.06 -1.91
N ASP A 45 -19.93 -2.88 -2.57
CA ASP A 45 -19.65 -3.52 -3.85
C ASP A 45 -19.59 -5.05 -3.67
N PRO A 46 -19.88 -5.82 -4.75
CA PRO A 46 -19.79 -7.27 -4.69
C PRO A 46 -18.41 -7.72 -4.19
N LEU A 47 -18.38 -8.77 -3.37
CA LEU A 47 -17.15 -9.40 -2.85
C LEU A 47 -16.10 -9.67 -3.97
N GLU A 48 -16.53 -9.86 -5.21
CA GLU A 48 -15.63 -10.02 -6.35
C GLU A 48 -14.68 -8.83 -6.56
N PHE A 49 -15.11 -7.59 -6.30
CA PHE A 49 -14.26 -6.39 -6.37
C PHE A 49 -13.08 -6.44 -5.40
N VAL A 50 -13.31 -6.96 -4.19
CA VAL A 50 -12.28 -7.05 -3.17
C VAL A 50 -11.37 -8.26 -3.40
N PHE A 51 -11.92 -9.38 -3.89
CA PHE A 51 -11.27 -10.68 -3.76
C PHE A 51 -10.97 -11.44 -5.04
N SER A 52 -11.74 -11.24 -6.11
CA SER A 52 -11.63 -12.09 -7.30
C SER A 52 -11.27 -11.28 -8.52
N SER A 53 -10.05 -11.47 -9.00
CA SER A 53 -9.79 -11.37 -10.43
C SER A 53 -10.52 -12.52 -11.16
N PRO A 54 -10.96 -12.32 -12.41
CA PRO A 54 -11.46 -13.41 -13.23
C PRO A 54 -10.40 -14.51 -13.37
N ALA A 55 -10.81 -15.78 -13.53
CA ALA A 55 -9.87 -16.86 -13.84
C ALA A 55 -9.25 -16.62 -15.22
N CYS A 56 -8.06 -16.01 -15.26
CA CYS A 56 -7.40 -15.63 -16.51
C CYS A 56 -6.38 -16.68 -16.97
N PHE A 57 -6.24 -16.78 -18.30
CA PHE A 57 -5.35 -17.72 -18.99
C PHE A 57 -3.91 -17.24 -19.12
N PHE A 58 -3.51 -16.07 -18.58
CA PHE A 58 -2.15 -15.44 -18.49
C PHE A 58 -2.30 -13.89 -18.55
N PRO A 59 -1.35 -13.06 -18.05
CA PRO A 59 -0.61 -13.14 -16.79
C PRO A 59 -0.76 -11.86 -15.92
N TYR A 60 -1.79 -11.03 -16.15
CA TYR A 60 -1.88 -9.68 -15.56
C TYR A 60 -3.22 -9.44 -14.87
N ASP A 61 -3.37 -9.95 -13.65
CA ASP A 61 -4.54 -9.66 -12.81
C ASP A 61 -4.58 -8.19 -12.36
N TRP A 62 -3.43 -7.50 -12.39
CA TRP A 62 -3.28 -6.09 -11.98
C TRP A 62 -4.04 -5.07 -12.84
N SER A 63 -4.41 -5.40 -14.07
CA SER A 63 -5.15 -4.47 -14.94
C SER A 63 -6.66 -4.49 -14.74
N TYR A 64 -7.20 -5.41 -13.93
CA TYR A 64 -8.63 -5.49 -13.69
C TYR A 64 -9.07 -4.52 -12.58
N GLU A 65 -10.30 -4.03 -12.67
CA GLU A 65 -10.89 -3.16 -11.63
C GLU A 65 -11.30 -3.94 -10.36
N VAL A 66 -11.11 -5.26 -10.34
CA VAL A 66 -11.54 -6.18 -9.29
C VAL A 66 -10.36 -7.02 -8.78
N GLY A 67 -10.53 -7.65 -7.61
CA GLY A 67 -9.54 -8.57 -7.04
C GLY A 67 -8.40 -7.91 -6.29
N CYS A 68 -8.69 -6.83 -5.56
CA CYS A 68 -7.71 -6.06 -4.79
C CYS A 68 -6.73 -6.93 -3.98
N LEU A 69 -7.24 -7.88 -3.16
CA LEU A 69 -6.38 -8.74 -2.33
C LEU A 69 -5.52 -9.72 -3.14
N ASN A 70 -6.00 -10.21 -4.28
CA ASN A 70 -5.20 -11.07 -5.16
C ASN A 70 -4.02 -10.28 -5.73
N LYS A 71 -4.27 -9.05 -6.19
CA LYS A 71 -3.22 -8.17 -6.71
C LYS A 71 -2.18 -7.84 -5.64
N ILE A 72 -2.62 -7.58 -4.40
CA ILE A 72 -1.71 -7.41 -3.27
C ILE A 72 -0.84 -8.66 -3.12
N GLY A 73 -1.42 -9.86 -3.20
CA GLY A 73 -0.69 -11.14 -3.09
C GLY A 73 0.27 -11.42 -4.24
N GLU A 74 0.01 -10.90 -5.44
CA GLU A 74 0.97 -10.97 -6.55
C GLU A 74 2.18 -10.06 -6.32
N HIS A 75 1.92 -8.82 -5.88
CA HIS A 75 2.95 -7.80 -5.69
C HIS A 75 3.74 -8.00 -4.40
N SER A 76 3.13 -8.57 -3.36
CA SER A 76 3.79 -8.85 -2.08
C SER A 76 5.00 -9.78 -2.24
N LYS A 77 4.96 -10.69 -3.21
CA LYS A 77 6.09 -11.58 -3.56
C LYS A 77 7.36 -10.83 -3.94
N LEU A 78 7.23 -9.57 -4.38
CA LEU A 78 8.37 -8.71 -4.68
C LEU A 78 8.97 -8.04 -3.44
N LEU A 79 8.28 -7.99 -2.31
CA LEU A 79 8.74 -7.32 -1.08
C LEU A 79 10.06 -7.91 -0.58
N ASN A 80 10.21 -9.24 -0.59
CA ASN A 80 11.46 -9.88 -0.14
C ASN A 80 12.64 -9.54 -1.07
N HIS A 81 12.38 -9.29 -2.35
CA HIS A 81 13.38 -8.83 -3.31
C HIS A 81 13.70 -7.34 -3.18
N ALA A 82 12.67 -6.52 -2.94
CA ALA A 82 12.78 -5.09 -2.73
C ALA A 82 13.54 -4.77 -1.43
N PHE A 83 13.22 -5.50 -0.36
CA PHE A 83 13.66 -5.25 1.00
C PHE A 83 14.26 -6.52 1.64
N PRO A 84 15.40 -7.01 1.15
CA PRO A 84 15.97 -8.28 1.63
C PRO A 84 16.36 -8.27 3.12
N LYS A 85 16.49 -7.09 3.73
CA LYS A 85 16.75 -6.93 5.17
C LYS A 85 15.49 -7.03 6.04
N LEU A 86 14.30 -7.03 5.43
CA LEU A 86 12.99 -7.07 6.09
C LEU A 86 12.27 -8.40 5.84
N HIS A 87 13.02 -9.51 5.79
CA HIS A 87 12.48 -10.83 5.50
C HIS A 87 11.37 -11.24 6.49
N ALA A 88 11.59 -11.07 7.79
CA ALA A 88 10.59 -11.40 8.82
C ALA A 88 9.31 -10.55 8.69
N SER A 89 9.44 -9.27 8.31
CA SER A 89 8.28 -8.40 8.04
C SER A 89 7.53 -8.84 6.79
N THR A 90 8.24 -9.38 5.78
CA THR A 90 7.63 -9.91 4.56
C THR A 90 6.82 -11.16 4.86
N GLU A 91 7.40 -12.10 5.61
CA GLU A 91 6.71 -13.31 6.04
C GLU A 91 5.47 -13.00 6.88
N ALA A 92 5.56 -12.03 7.80
CA ALA A 92 4.41 -11.58 8.58
C ALA A 92 3.30 -10.96 7.72
N PHE A 93 3.66 -10.14 6.72
CA PHE A 93 2.71 -9.56 5.78
C PHE A 93 2.02 -10.63 4.92
N GLU A 94 2.80 -11.57 4.35
CA GLU A 94 2.27 -12.65 3.51
C GLU A 94 1.35 -13.58 4.31
N ASN A 95 1.73 -13.97 5.52
CA ASN A 95 0.87 -14.78 6.40
C ASN A 95 -0.44 -14.06 6.76
N CYS A 96 -0.38 -12.77 7.06
CA CYS A 96 -1.56 -11.96 7.32
C CYS A 96 -2.50 -11.95 6.11
N LEU A 97 -1.95 -11.73 4.91
CA LEU A 97 -2.73 -11.75 3.68
C LEU A 97 -3.37 -13.12 3.40
N ASP A 98 -2.62 -14.21 3.57
CA ASP A 98 -3.10 -15.57 3.36
C ASP A 98 -4.24 -15.93 4.33
N ASP A 99 -4.15 -15.49 5.59
CA ASP A 99 -5.22 -15.66 6.58
C ASP A 99 -6.50 -14.94 6.12
N ILE A 100 -6.37 -13.69 5.65
CA ILE A 100 -7.50 -12.89 5.16
C ILE A 100 -8.13 -13.56 3.94
N LEU A 101 -7.31 -13.91 2.94
CA LEU A 101 -7.78 -14.61 1.74
C LEU A 101 -8.50 -15.92 2.10
N THR A 102 -7.98 -16.68 3.08
CA THR A 102 -8.60 -17.94 3.53
C THR A 102 -9.97 -17.70 4.18
N LYS A 103 -10.08 -16.74 5.10
CA LYS A 103 -11.36 -16.39 5.75
C LYS A 103 -12.41 -15.99 4.73
N VAL A 104 -12.01 -15.14 3.80
CA VAL A 104 -12.88 -14.64 2.73
C VAL A 104 -13.33 -15.77 1.82
N LEU A 105 -12.40 -16.62 1.35
CA LEU A 105 -12.73 -17.74 0.46
C LEU A 105 -13.72 -18.71 1.14
N ALA A 106 -13.60 -18.91 2.45
CA ALA A 106 -14.57 -19.70 3.21
C ALA A 106 -15.96 -19.04 3.18
N ARG A 107 -16.05 -17.73 3.43
CA ARG A 107 -17.32 -16.98 3.38
C ARG A 107 -17.94 -16.93 1.98
N LYS A 108 -17.13 -16.76 0.93
CA LYS A 108 -17.59 -16.81 -0.48
C LYS A 108 -18.25 -18.15 -0.80
N LYS A 109 -17.68 -19.27 -0.33
CA LYS A 109 -18.28 -20.62 -0.51
C LYS A 109 -19.61 -20.78 0.23
N LEU A 110 -19.79 -20.06 1.33
CA LEU A 110 -21.02 -20.07 2.12
C LEU A 110 -22.06 -19.05 1.62
N HIS A 111 -21.74 -18.23 0.60
CA HIS A 111 -22.54 -17.10 0.15
C HIS A 111 -22.88 -16.09 1.27
N GLU A 112 -21.99 -15.97 2.25
CA GLU A 112 -22.13 -15.04 3.37
C GLU A 112 -21.38 -13.73 3.09
N PRO A 113 -21.95 -12.56 3.46
CA PRO A 113 -21.20 -11.31 3.40
C PRO A 113 -20.04 -11.32 4.41
N LEU A 114 -18.99 -10.56 4.11
CA LEU A 114 -17.98 -10.24 5.13
C LEU A 114 -18.52 -9.13 6.03
N PRO A 115 -18.45 -9.25 7.36
CA PRO A 115 -18.76 -8.15 8.24
C PRO A 115 -17.79 -7.00 7.98
N THR A 116 -18.32 -5.79 7.74
CA THR A 116 -17.56 -4.55 7.55
C THR A 116 -16.44 -4.36 8.57
N GLU A 117 -16.75 -4.55 9.86
CA GLU A 117 -15.80 -4.40 10.95
C GLU A 117 -14.64 -5.42 10.87
N GLU A 118 -14.92 -6.63 10.38
CA GLU A 118 -13.90 -7.67 10.23
C GLU A 118 -12.98 -7.37 9.04
N LEU A 119 -13.53 -6.91 7.91
CA LEU A 119 -12.72 -6.50 6.76
C LEU A 119 -11.82 -5.33 7.12
N LEU A 120 -12.36 -4.30 7.77
CA LEU A 120 -11.60 -3.12 8.17
C LEU A 120 -10.45 -3.51 9.11
N LYS A 121 -10.70 -4.39 10.08
CA LYS A 121 -9.67 -4.92 10.98
C LYS A 121 -8.59 -5.69 10.23
N ASP A 122 -8.98 -6.50 9.24
CA ASP A 122 -8.06 -7.27 8.41
C ASP A 122 -7.21 -6.36 7.51
N LEU A 123 -7.81 -5.33 6.88
CA LEU A 123 -7.07 -4.33 6.09
C LEU A 123 -6.12 -3.48 6.96
N ASN A 124 -6.54 -3.13 8.17
CA ASN A 124 -5.72 -2.44 9.17
C ASN A 124 -4.47 -3.27 9.54
N ALA A 125 -4.64 -4.58 9.74
CA ALA A 125 -3.54 -5.48 10.02
C ALA A 125 -2.54 -5.54 8.85
N LEU A 126 -3.03 -5.62 7.61
CA LEU A 126 -2.17 -5.55 6.41
C LEU A 126 -1.34 -4.27 6.37
N TYR A 127 -1.98 -3.12 6.58
CA TYR A 127 -1.27 -1.84 6.62
C TYR A 127 -0.22 -1.79 7.73
N THR A 128 -0.55 -2.29 8.92
CA THR A 128 0.38 -2.32 10.06
C THR A 128 1.64 -3.14 9.71
N HIS A 129 1.48 -4.24 8.99
CA HIS A 129 2.60 -5.04 8.49
C HIS A 129 3.40 -4.34 7.37
N LEU A 130 2.85 -3.30 6.72
CA LEU A 130 3.58 -2.48 5.75
C LEU A 130 4.48 -1.42 6.38
N GLU A 131 4.23 -1.01 7.63
CA GLU A 131 4.98 0.07 8.30
C GLU A 131 6.52 -0.06 8.17
N PRO A 132 7.16 -1.23 8.40
CA PRO A 132 8.61 -1.35 8.30
C PRO A 132 9.15 -1.01 6.91
N PHE A 133 8.38 -1.32 5.87
CA PHE A 133 8.74 -1.03 4.48
C PHE A 133 8.57 0.46 4.16
N LEU A 134 7.50 1.08 4.66
CA LEU A 134 7.27 2.52 4.53
C LEU A 134 8.42 3.30 5.19
N ILE A 135 8.82 2.90 6.40
CA ILE A 135 9.97 3.49 7.10
C ILE A 135 11.27 3.29 6.29
N ALA A 136 11.48 2.10 5.72
CA ALA A 136 12.66 1.84 4.88
C ALA A 136 12.69 2.67 3.58
N CYS A 137 11.55 3.22 3.15
CA CYS A 137 11.41 4.08 1.99
C CYS A 137 11.18 5.56 2.35
N LYS A 138 11.47 5.98 3.59
CA LYS A 138 11.19 7.35 4.05
C LYS A 138 11.83 8.47 3.23
N ASP A 139 12.95 8.20 2.57
CA ASP A 139 13.64 9.21 1.74
C ASP A 139 13.01 9.34 0.33
N SER A 140 11.96 8.58 0.02
CA SER A 140 11.26 8.66 -1.26
C SER A 140 10.19 9.74 -1.26
N GLU A 141 10.45 10.83 -1.97
CA GLU A 141 9.50 11.92 -2.20
C GLU A 141 8.16 11.45 -2.77
N ASP A 142 8.19 10.56 -3.75
CA ASP A 142 6.98 10.08 -4.42
C ASP A 142 6.11 9.27 -3.43
N LEU A 143 6.73 8.46 -2.56
CA LEU A 143 6.01 7.75 -1.50
C LEU A 143 5.45 8.72 -0.45
N LEU A 144 6.24 9.69 -0.02
CA LEU A 144 5.78 10.67 0.98
C LEU A 144 4.59 11.47 0.45
N LEU A 145 4.66 11.95 -0.79
CA LEU A 145 3.52 12.63 -1.40
C LEU A 145 2.30 11.70 -1.44
N PHE A 146 2.49 10.46 -1.90
CA PHE A 146 1.40 9.49 -1.96
C PHE A 146 0.75 9.32 -0.58
N LEU A 147 1.53 9.14 0.47
CA LEU A 147 1.01 9.00 1.84
C LEU A 147 0.25 10.25 2.30
N PHE A 148 0.75 11.44 2.02
CA PHE A 148 0.06 12.69 2.41
C PHE A 148 -1.24 12.90 1.64
N LYS A 149 -1.26 12.62 0.33
CA LYS A 149 -2.46 12.73 -0.51
C LYS A 149 -3.58 11.78 -0.10
N ASN A 150 -3.22 10.61 0.45
CA ASN A 150 -4.17 9.60 0.90
C ASN A 150 -4.27 9.57 2.43
N SER A 151 -4.00 10.69 3.10
CA SER A 151 -3.95 10.74 4.57
C SER A 151 -5.32 10.54 5.22
N GLU A 152 -6.41 10.92 4.54
CA GLU A 152 -7.78 10.67 4.98
C GLU A 152 -8.10 9.16 4.94
N GLU A 153 -7.81 8.48 3.82
CA GLU A 153 -8.00 7.03 3.66
C GLU A 153 -7.15 6.23 4.65
N ILE A 154 -5.91 6.67 4.90
CA ILE A 154 -5.07 6.06 5.93
C ILE A 154 -5.67 6.29 7.32
N GLY A 155 -6.18 7.50 7.59
CA GLY A 155 -6.83 7.83 8.85
C GLY A 155 -8.06 6.95 9.12
N GLU A 156 -8.85 6.64 8.10
CA GLU A 156 -9.97 5.71 8.22
C GLU A 156 -9.51 4.27 8.49
N LEU A 157 -8.40 3.86 7.87
CA LEU A 157 -7.87 2.51 8.00
C LEU A 157 -7.24 2.25 9.38
N VAL A 158 -6.42 3.18 9.87
CA VAL A 158 -5.63 2.99 11.09
C VAL A 158 -5.94 3.91 12.24
N ASN A 159 -6.92 4.81 12.14
CA ASN A 159 -7.09 5.99 13.00
C ASN A 159 -6.08 7.10 12.64
N PRO A 160 -6.51 8.38 12.50
CA PRO A 160 -5.61 9.50 12.21
C PRO A 160 -4.39 9.60 13.13
N GLU A 161 -4.53 9.24 14.42
CA GLU A 161 -3.43 9.24 15.39
C GLU A 161 -2.30 8.26 15.00
N ASN A 162 -2.63 7.12 14.39
CA ASN A 162 -1.63 6.13 13.99
C ASN A 162 -0.87 6.54 12.73
N PHE A 163 -1.47 7.32 11.83
CA PHE A 163 -0.72 7.94 10.73
C PHE A 163 0.31 8.95 11.27
N HIS A 164 -0.08 9.78 12.23
CA HIS A 164 0.86 10.67 12.93
C HIS A 164 2.00 9.90 13.59
N MET A 165 1.69 8.78 14.26
CA MET A 165 2.72 7.91 14.84
C MET A 165 3.66 7.32 13.79
N LEU A 166 3.16 6.92 12.61
CA LEU A 166 4.02 6.48 11.51
C LEU A 166 4.96 7.61 11.06
N LEU A 167 4.44 8.82 10.86
CA LEU A 167 5.27 9.97 10.47
C LEU A 167 6.37 10.26 11.50
N LYS A 168 6.06 10.20 12.81
CA LYS A 168 7.03 10.33 13.90
C LYS A 168 8.10 9.23 13.89
N LYS A 169 7.73 7.99 13.55
CA LYS A 169 8.68 6.87 13.39
C LYS A 169 9.61 7.09 12.18
N MET A 170 9.08 7.60 11.07
CA MET A 170 9.86 7.88 9.86
C MET A 170 10.81 9.06 10.08
N PHE A 171 10.36 10.11 10.75
CA PHE A 171 11.07 11.38 10.90
C PHE A 171 11.14 11.82 12.37
N PRO A 172 11.98 11.15 13.18
CA PRO A 172 12.15 11.51 14.59
C PRO A 172 12.75 12.92 14.77
N GLU A 173 13.40 13.46 13.74
CA GLU A 173 13.96 14.81 13.73
C GLU A 173 12.88 15.92 13.55
N GLY A 174 11.63 15.55 13.27
CA GLY A 174 10.52 16.47 13.08
C GLY A 174 10.05 16.59 11.63
N LEU A 175 8.78 16.98 11.45
CA LEU A 175 8.14 17.08 10.13
C LEU A 175 8.64 18.27 9.30
N GLU A 176 9.29 19.25 9.92
CA GLU A 176 9.91 20.39 9.23
C GLU A 176 10.94 19.95 8.19
N ALA A 177 11.70 18.88 8.48
CA ALA A 177 12.67 18.30 7.57
C ALA A 177 12.01 17.73 6.30
N ILE A 178 10.80 17.18 6.43
CA ILE A 178 9.99 16.65 5.32
C ILE A 178 9.48 17.79 4.46
N SER A 179 8.99 18.87 5.10
CA SER A 179 8.48 20.06 4.41
C SER A 179 9.51 20.61 3.43
N HIS A 180 10.75 20.77 3.89
CA HIS A 180 11.83 21.26 3.03
C HIS A 180 12.11 20.30 1.86
N LEU A 181 12.15 19.00 2.12
CA LEU A 181 12.45 17.97 1.11
C LEU A 181 11.37 17.92 0.01
N ILE A 182 10.10 17.89 0.40
CA ILE A 182 8.96 17.89 -0.53
C ILE A 182 8.90 19.22 -1.31
N ARG A 183 9.04 20.37 -0.62
CA ARG A 183 8.98 21.68 -1.28
C ARG A 183 10.07 21.86 -2.32
N CYS A 184 11.31 21.51 -2.00
CA CYS A 184 12.43 21.65 -2.93
C CYS A 184 12.20 20.86 -4.22
N GLU A 185 11.64 19.67 -4.12
CA GLU A 185 11.52 18.76 -5.26
C GLU A 185 10.29 19.07 -6.11
N TYR A 186 9.19 19.47 -5.49
CA TYR A 186 7.99 19.91 -6.21
C TYR A 186 8.20 21.26 -6.89
N GLN A 187 8.98 22.15 -6.29
CA GLN A 187 9.41 23.39 -6.95
C GLN A 187 10.25 23.09 -8.19
N LYS A 188 11.20 22.14 -8.11
CA LYS A 188 12.00 21.71 -9.28
C LYS A 188 11.14 21.11 -10.39
N ARG A 189 10.08 20.39 -10.04
CA ARG A 189 9.16 19.71 -10.97
C ARG A 189 8.00 20.60 -11.46
N GLY A 190 7.88 21.84 -10.97
CA GLY A 190 6.86 22.82 -11.42
C GLY A 190 5.47 22.63 -10.81
N PHE A 191 5.32 21.80 -9.77
CA PHE A 191 4.04 21.48 -9.13
C PHE A 191 3.70 22.40 -7.95
N GLN A 192 3.93 23.70 -8.12
CA GLN A 192 3.73 24.71 -7.05
C GLN A 192 2.28 24.78 -6.56
N SER A 193 1.31 24.37 -7.38
CA SER A 193 -0.12 24.37 -7.03
C SER A 193 -0.50 23.41 -5.92
N ILE A 194 0.33 22.39 -5.61
CA ILE A 194 0.07 21.38 -4.57
C ILE A 194 0.65 21.83 -3.21
N MET A 195 1.52 22.85 -3.18
CA MET A 195 2.16 23.32 -1.94
C MET A 195 1.19 23.75 -0.84
N PRO A 196 0.06 24.44 -1.11
CA PRO A 196 -0.89 24.80 -0.05
C PRO A 196 -1.52 23.60 0.65
N GLU A 197 -1.74 22.50 -0.07
CA GLU A 197 -2.30 21.27 0.46
C GLU A 197 -1.30 20.55 1.36
N ILE A 198 -0.04 20.45 0.91
CA ILE A 198 1.06 19.89 1.71
C ILE A 198 1.27 20.71 2.98
N ASP A 199 1.22 22.04 2.88
CA ASP A 199 1.34 22.93 4.04
C ASP A 199 0.20 22.71 5.03
N ARG A 200 -1.04 22.59 4.54
CA ARG A 200 -2.21 22.26 5.38
C ARG A 200 -2.02 20.94 6.13
N ILE A 201 -1.54 19.92 5.42
CA ILE A 201 -1.34 18.58 5.98
C ILE A 201 -0.22 18.61 7.02
N LEU A 202 0.92 19.23 6.73
CA LEU A 202 2.05 19.30 7.66
C LEU A 202 1.70 20.10 8.92
N SER A 203 1.03 21.24 8.79
CA SER A 203 0.58 22.03 9.93
C SER A 203 -0.44 21.29 10.82
N HIS A 204 -1.21 20.35 10.26
CA HIS A 204 -2.11 19.50 11.05
C HIS A 204 -1.38 18.51 11.98
N TYR A 205 -0.11 18.19 11.67
CA TYR A 205 0.68 17.22 12.41
C TYR A 205 1.87 17.86 13.18
N GLU A 206 2.00 19.19 13.19
CA GLU A 206 3.00 19.90 13.99
C GLU A 206 2.59 20.10 15.46
N GLU A 207 1.32 19.85 15.80
CA GLU A 207 0.76 19.84 17.16
C GLU A 207 0.91 18.46 17.86
#